data_AF-A0A4P9K6F5-F1
#
_entry.id   AF-A0A4P9K6F5-F1
#
_cell.length_a   1.000
_cell.length_b   1.000
_cell.length_c   1.000
_cell.angle_alpha   90.00
_cell.angle_beta   90.00
_cell.angle_gamma   90.00
#
_symmetry.space_group_name_H-M   'P 1'
#
loop_
_entity.id
_entity.type
_entity.pdbx_description
1 polymer ?
#
loop_
_entity_poly.entity_id
_entity_poly.type
_entity_poly.pdbx_seq_one_letter_code
_entity_poly.pdbx_strand_id
1 'polypeptide(L)'
;MSSLQQTRLNLLTHSKNMLNASLDHEWQRYNELDSVWLEMLENASKEFGEQLDDIGAELMSDNEKIRENIQRAQQSLLSELEKETQKFSSVKSYLK
;
A
#
# COMPACT_ATOMS: atom_id res chain seq x y z
N MET A 1 -25.42 14.56 -1.58
CA MET A 1 -24.86 13.43 -0.84
C MET A 1 -24.92 13.75 0.63
N SER A 2 -25.24 12.78 1.50
CA SER A 2 -25.10 12.97 2.94
C SER A 2 -23.61 12.98 3.34
N SER A 3 -23.26 13.60 4.48
CA SER A 3 -21.88 13.65 4.99
C SER A 3 -21.27 12.24 5.09
N LEU A 4 -22.04 11.29 5.64
CA LEU A 4 -21.68 9.88 5.73
C LEU A 4 -21.36 9.23 4.37
N GLN A 5 -22.20 9.46 3.35
CA GLN A 5 -21.97 8.91 2.02
C GLN A 5 -20.70 9.47 1.38
N GLN A 6 -20.41 10.75 1.61
CA GLN A 6 -19.18 11.37 1.13
C GLN A 6 -17.96 10.77 1.82
N THR A 7 -18.01 10.61 3.14
CA THR A 7 -16.93 10.01 3.92
C THR A 7 -16.67 8.56 3.50
N ARG A 8 -17.72 7.76 3.30
CA ARG A 8 -17.58 6.39 2.77
C ARG A 8 -16.88 6.38 1.41
N LEU A 9 -17.34 7.22 0.48
CA LEU A 9 -16.75 7.30 -0.84
C LEU A 9 -15.28 7.72 -0.77
N ASN A 10 -14.94 8.68 0.09
CA ASN A 10 -13.57 9.14 0.27
C ASN A 10 -12.67 8.01 0.80
N LEU A 11 -13.12 7.28 1.83
CA LEU A 11 -12.36 6.16 2.39
C LEU A 11 -12.13 5.04 1.37
N LEU A 12 -13.18 4.63 0.66
CA LEU A 12 -13.09 3.60 -0.37
C LEU A 12 -12.18 4.04 -1.52
N THR A 13 -12.32 5.28 -1.99
CA THR A 13 -11.48 5.83 -3.07
C THR A 13 -10.02 5.90 -2.64
N HIS A 14 -9.74 6.34 -1.41
CA HIS A 14 -8.38 6.45 -0.90
C HIS A 14 -7.72 5.08 -0.76
N SER A 15 -8.43 4.11 -0.17
CA SER A 15 -7.98 2.72 -0.07
C SER A 15 -7.71 2.13 -1.46
N LYS A 16 -8.58 2.39 -2.44
CA LYS A 16 -8.38 1.93 -3.82
C LYS A 16 -7.17 2.56 -4.48
N ASN A 17 -6.93 3.85 -4.25
CA ASN A 17 -5.76 4.55 -4.77
C ASN A 17 -4.46 4.01 -4.16
N MET A 18 -4.45 3.67 -2.87
CA MET A 18 -3.32 3.00 -2.23
C MET A 18 -3.07 1.62 -2.86
N LEU A 19 -4.14 0.85 -3.09
CA LEU A 19 -4.04 -0.45 -3.76
C LEU A 19 -3.46 -0.30 -5.17
N ASN A 20 -3.98 0.61 -5.97
CA ASN A 20 -3.48 0.86 -7.33
C ASN A 20 -2.02 1.30 -7.31
N ALA A 21 -1.64 2.24 -6.43
CA ALA A 21 -0.24 2.65 -6.29
C ALA A 21 0.68 1.47 -5.92
N SER A 22 0.22 0.53 -5.08
CA SER A 22 0.97 -0.68 -4.74
C SER A 22 1.10 -1.67 -5.92
N LEU A 23 0.06 -1.78 -6.75
CA LEU A 23 0.03 -2.64 -7.94
C LEU A 23 0.93 -2.09 -9.06
N ASP A 24 0.91 -0.77 -9.23
CA ASP A 24 1.69 -0.06 -10.25
C ASP A 24 3.14 0.21 -9.81
N HIS A 25 3.52 -0.25 -8.60
CA HIS A 25 4.83 -0.03 -7.98
C HIS A 25 5.21 1.46 -7.82
N GLU A 26 4.21 2.34 -7.73
CA GLU A 26 4.37 3.78 -7.48
C GLU A 26 4.61 4.05 -5.98
N TRP A 27 5.71 3.55 -5.42
CA TRP A 27 5.95 3.53 -3.97
C TRP A 27 5.99 4.91 -3.31
N GLN A 28 6.45 5.94 -4.03
CA GLN A 28 6.41 7.31 -3.53
C GLN A 28 4.97 7.78 -3.32
N ARG A 29 4.12 7.58 -4.34
CA ARG A 29 2.69 7.92 -4.27
C ARG A 29 1.98 7.09 -3.20
N TYR A 30 2.31 5.81 -3.08
CA TYR A 30 1.81 4.96 -2.00
C TYR A 30 2.12 5.56 -0.63
N ASN A 31 3.37 5.96 -0.37
CA ASN A 31 3.79 6.55 0.90
C ASN A 31 3.08 7.88 1.19
N GLU A 32 2.90 8.73 0.17
CA GLU A 32 2.14 9.98 0.29
C GLU A 32 0.69 9.71 0.72
N LEU A 33 0.04 8.71 0.11
CA LEU A 33 -1.33 8.30 0.47
C LEU A 33 -1.41 7.63 1.86
N ASP A 34 -0.44 6.78 2.21
CA ASP A 34 -0.39 6.07 3.49
C ASP A 34 -0.19 7.03 4.67
N SER A 35 0.60 8.09 4.47
CA SER A 35 0.93 9.07 5.51
C SER A 35 -0.29 9.77 6.14
N VAL A 36 -1.38 9.91 5.38
CA VAL A 36 -2.63 10.55 5.84
C VAL A 36 -3.74 9.55 6.17
N TRP A 37 -3.54 8.27 5.85
CA TRP A 37 -4.60 7.26 5.88
C TRP A 37 -5.10 6.99 7.30
N LEU A 38 -4.18 6.85 8.26
CA LEU A 38 -4.52 6.59 9.66
C LEU A 38 -5.37 7.73 10.26
N GLU A 39 -4.96 8.98 10.04
CA GLU A 39 -5.70 10.14 10.50
C GLU A 39 -7.10 10.21 9.87
N MET A 40 -7.20 9.95 8.56
CA MET A 40 -8.50 9.87 7.87
C MET A 40 -9.43 8.82 8.49
N LEU A 41 -8.92 7.61 8.74
CA LEU A 41 -9.69 6.53 9.35
C LEU A 41 -10.14 6.87 10.77
N GLU A 42 -9.25 7.42 11.59
CA GLU A 42 -9.59 7.82 12.96
C GLU A 42 -10.67 8.89 12.98
N ASN A 43 -10.56 9.91 12.12
CA ASN A 43 -11.54 10.98 12.04
C ASN A 43 -12.91 10.46 11.58
N ALA A 44 -12.93 9.61 10.55
CA ALA A 44 -14.16 9.01 10.06
C ALA A 44 -14.81 8.08 11.11
N SER A 45 -14.00 7.29 11.83
CA SER A 45 -14.45 6.42 12.92
C SER A 45 -15.03 7.22 14.09
N LYS A 46 -14.39 8.33 14.47
CA LYS A 46 -14.91 9.24 15.52
C LYS A 46 -16.25 9.87 15.14
N GLU A 47 -16.44 10.22 13.87
CA GLU A 47 -17.66 10.91 13.41
C GLU A 47 -18.83 9.96 13.15
N PHE A 48 -18.57 8.79 12.53
CA PHE A 48 -19.61 7.90 12.03
C PHE A 48 -19.64 6.51 12.69
N GLY A 49 -18.54 6.07 13.31
CA GLY A 49 -18.45 4.81 14.05
C GLY A 49 -18.99 3.61 13.27
N GLU A 50 -19.89 2.86 13.89
CA GLU A 50 -20.55 1.65 13.35
C GLU A 50 -21.27 1.89 12.00
N GLN A 51 -21.58 3.14 11.65
CA GLN A 51 -22.18 3.46 10.36
C GLN A 51 -21.21 3.23 9.18
N LEU A 52 -19.94 2.95 9.43
CA LEU A 52 -18.93 2.60 8.42
C LEU A 52 -18.64 1.10 8.35
N ASP A 53 -19.29 0.27 9.18
CA ASP A 53 -19.03 -1.18 9.19
C ASP A 53 -19.37 -1.84 7.86
N ASP A 54 -20.29 -1.26 7.10
CA ASP A 54 -20.70 -1.73 5.77
C ASP A 54 -19.57 -1.72 4.74
N ILE A 55 -18.63 -0.78 4.87
CA ILE A 55 -17.45 -0.68 4.01
C ILE A 55 -16.20 -1.35 4.60
N GLY A 56 -16.26 -1.83 5.85
CA GLY A 56 -15.10 -2.37 6.56
C GLY A 56 -14.48 -3.60 5.86
N ALA A 57 -15.32 -4.49 5.32
CA ALA A 57 -14.84 -5.67 4.59
C ALA A 57 -14.06 -5.31 3.32
N GLU A 58 -14.48 -4.26 2.61
CA GLU A 58 -13.81 -3.80 1.40
C GLU A 58 -12.46 -3.16 1.72
N LEU A 59 -12.41 -2.31 2.75
CA LEU A 59 -11.16 -1.69 3.23
C LEU A 59 -10.14 -2.74 3.69
N MET A 60 -10.59 -3.77 4.41
CA MET A 60 -9.73 -4.88 4.83
C MET A 60 -9.23 -5.71 3.64
N SER A 61 -10.09 -5.97 2.65
CA SER A 61 -9.69 -6.69 1.43
C SER A 61 -8.62 -5.94 0.63
N ASP A 62 -8.77 -4.62 0.49
CA ASP A 62 -7.78 -3.80 -0.22
C ASP A 62 -6.46 -3.72 0.57
N ASN A 63 -6.49 -3.63 1.90
CA ASN A 63 -5.29 -3.68 2.75
C ASN A 63 -4.55 -5.02 2.62
N GLU A 64 -5.26 -6.14 2.64
CA GLU A 64 -4.65 -7.46 2.48
C GLU A 64 -3.91 -7.60 1.14
N LYS A 65 -4.51 -7.11 0.05
CA LYS A 65 -3.87 -7.10 -1.28
C LYS A 65 -2.64 -6.19 -1.31
N ILE A 66 -2.71 -5.01 -0.69
CA ILE A 66 -1.57 -4.10 -0.54
C ILE A 66 -0.41 -4.83 0.16
N ARG A 67 -0.69 -5.50 1.29
CA ARG A 67 0.30 -6.25 2.05
C ARG A 67 0.97 -7.34 1.20
N GLU A 68 0.17 -8.11 0.45
CA GLU A 68 0.70 -9.11 -0.49
C GLU A 68 1.58 -8.50 -1.56
N ASN A 69 1.17 -7.37 -2.15
CA ASN A 69 1.95 -6.67 -3.19
C ASN A 69 3.29 -6.18 -2.65
N ILE A 70 3.31 -5.57 -1.47
CA ILE A 70 4.53 -5.11 -0.81
C ILE A 70 5.46 -6.29 -0.54
N GLN A 71 4.93 -7.40 -0.02
CA GLN A 71 5.73 -8.60 0.26
C GLN A 71 6.36 -9.18 -1.02
N ARG A 72 5.60 -9.27 -2.11
CA ARG A 72 6.12 -9.73 -3.42
C ARG A 72 7.20 -8.79 -3.95
N ALA A 73 6.99 -7.47 -3.86
CA ALA A 73 7.97 -6.48 -4.30
C ALA A 73 9.28 -6.57 -3.49
N GLN A 74 9.19 -6.73 -2.17
CA GLN A 74 10.35 -6.91 -1.30
C GLN A 74 11.13 -8.19 -1.66
N GLN A 75 10.44 -9.30 -1.93
CA GLN A 75 11.06 -10.55 -2.35
C GLN A 75 11.77 -10.41 -3.71
N SER A 76 11.14 -9.71 -4.68
CA SER A 76 11.77 -9.45 -5.98
C SER A 76 13.05 -8.64 -5.82
N LEU A 77 12.99 -7.54 -5.05
CA LEU A 77 14.13 -6.67 -4.80
C LEU A 77 15.29 -7.42 -4.12
N LEU A 78 14.98 -8.28 -3.14
CA LEU A 78 15.99 -9.10 -2.48
C LEU A 78 16.68 -10.04 -3.47
N SER A 79 15.92 -10.71 -4.35
CA SER A 79 16.49 -11.60 -5.36
C SER A 79 17.36 -10.85 -6.38
N GLU A 80 16.96 -9.64 -6.77
CA GLU A 80 17.76 -8.79 -7.66
C GLU A 80 19.07 -8.35 -6.99
N LEU A 81 19.00 -7.94 -5.72
CA LEU A 81 20.18 -7.55 -4.94
C LEU A 81 21.18 -8.71 -4.80
N GLU A 82 20.70 -9.93 -4.54
CA GLU A 82 21.54 -11.12 -4.46
C GLU A 82 22.25 -11.41 -5.80
N LYS A 83 21.52 -11.31 -6.92
CA LYS A 83 22.09 -11.50 -8.26
C LYS A 83 23.15 -10.45 -8.58
N GLU A 84 22.89 -9.19 -8.29
CA GLU A 84 23.86 -8.11 -8.53
C GLU A 84 25.10 -8.25 -7.65
N THR A 85 24.94 -8.68 -6.39
CA THR A 85 26.07 -8.96 -5.49
C THR A 85 26.93 -10.11 -6.00
N GLN A 86 26.32 -11.16 -6.54
CA GLN A 86 27.05 -12.28 -7.17
C GLN A 86 27.80 -11.84 -8.44
N LYS A 87 27.18 -11.01 -9.29
CA LYS A 87 27.86 -10.46 -10.47
C LYS A 87 29.05 -9.61 -10.07
N PHE A 88 28.89 -8.71 -9.10
CA PHE A 88 29.96 -7.85 -8.62
C PHE A 88 31.13 -8.64 -8.03
N SER A 89 30.86 -9.65 -7.20
CA SER A 89 31.90 -10.52 -6.65
C SER A 89 32.63 -11.30 -7.75
N SER A 90 31.91 -11.78 -8.76
CA SER A 90 32.48 -12.43 -9.94
C SER A 90 33.39 -11.49 -10.74
N VAL A 91 32.93 -10.27 -11.05
CA VAL A 91 33.76 -9.26 -11.75
C VAL A 91 35.03 -8.92 -10.96
N LYS A 92 34.92 -8.75 -9.64
CA LYS A 92 36.08 -8.51 -8.76
C LYS A 92 37.08 -9.67 -8.78
N SER A 93 36.63 -10.91 -8.99
CA SER A 93 37.50 -12.09 -9.09
C SER A 93 38.28 -12.15 -10.41
N TYR A 94 37.73 -11.59 -11.50
CA TYR A 94 38.40 -11.53 -12.82
C TYR A 94 39.38 -10.36 -12.97
N LEU A 95 39.24 -9.32 -12.14
CA LEU A 95 40.14 -8.15 -12.13
C LEU A 95 41.35 -8.32 -11.19
N LYS A 96 41.53 -9.50 -10.60
CA LYS A 96 42.75 -9.92 -9.89
C LYS A 96 43.65 -10.72 -10.84
#